data_AF-U6DT37-F1
#
_entry.id   AF-U6DT37-F1
#
_cell.length_a   1.000
_cell.length_b   1.000
_cell.length_c   1.000
_cell.angle_alpha   90.00
_cell.angle_beta   90.00
_cell.angle_gamma   90.00
#
_symmetry.space_group_name_H-M   'P 1'
#
loop_
_entity.id
_entity.type
_entity.pdbx_description
1 polymer ?
#
loop_
_entity_poly.entity_id
_entity_poly.type
_entity_poly.pdbx_seq_one_letter_code
_entity_poly.pdbx_strand_id
1 'polypeptide(L)'
;MAKTGVNSGSRGKKGLKRKAAAEEPQEAAVAEDGATESGVQPPKAAAFPPGFSISEIKNKQRRHLMFTRWKQQQRKEKLAIKKKLKKEREALGDKAPPKPVPKTIDNQRVYDETVVDPNDEEVAYDEATDEFASYFNRQTSPKILITTSDRPHGRTVRLCEQLSTVIPNSHVYYRRGLALKKIIPQCISRDFTDLIVINEDRKTPNGLILSH
;
A
#
# COMPACT_ATOMS: atom_id res chain seq x y z
N MET A 1 -61.91 4.25 1.48
CA MET A 1 -61.93 5.50 0.67
C MET A 1 -60.48 5.83 0.32
N ALA A 2 -60.08 5.52 -0.92
CA ALA A 2 -59.66 6.51 -1.94
C ALA A 2 -58.35 7.25 -1.57
N LYS A 3 -57.28 7.30 -2.36
CA LYS A 3 -57.02 7.03 -3.78
C LYS A 3 -55.48 7.10 -3.98
N THR A 4 -54.93 6.27 -4.89
CA THR A 4 -53.86 6.55 -5.89
C THR A 4 -52.59 7.33 -5.48
N GLY A 5 -51.36 6.97 -5.84
CA GLY A 5 -50.91 6.15 -6.96
C GLY A 5 -49.38 6.08 -7.08
N VAL A 6 -48.97 5.16 -7.95
CA VAL A 6 -47.63 4.67 -8.29
C VAL A 6 -46.81 5.70 -9.08
N ASN A 7 -45.49 5.81 -8.86
CA ASN A 7 -44.52 5.65 -9.96
C ASN A 7 -43.03 5.52 -9.56
N SER A 8 -42.46 4.38 -9.94
CA SER A 8 -41.04 4.07 -10.05
C SER A 8 -40.47 4.60 -11.37
N GLY A 9 -39.45 5.46 -11.32
CA GLY A 9 -38.84 6.06 -12.50
C GLY A 9 -37.47 5.45 -12.86
N SER A 10 -37.47 4.30 -13.52
CA SER A 10 -36.31 3.74 -14.22
C SER A 10 -36.05 4.54 -15.50
N ARG A 11 -34.92 5.25 -15.61
CA ARG A 11 -34.51 5.90 -16.87
C ARG A 11 -33.68 4.95 -17.73
N GLY A 12 -34.38 4.18 -18.56
CA GLY A 12 -33.80 3.52 -19.72
C GLY A 12 -33.48 4.54 -20.81
N LYS A 13 -32.24 4.55 -21.30
CA LYS A 13 -31.87 5.23 -22.55
C LYS A 13 -31.93 4.24 -23.70
N LYS A 14 -32.87 4.50 -24.61
CA LYS A 14 -33.12 3.80 -25.87
C LYS A 14 -31.88 3.87 -26.77
N GLY A 15 -31.62 2.75 -27.45
CA GLY A 15 -30.57 2.62 -28.44
C GLY A 15 -30.87 3.34 -29.75
N LEU A 16 -29.81 3.86 -30.38
CA LEU A 16 -29.78 4.15 -31.81
C LEU A 16 -28.94 3.06 -32.48
N LYS A 17 -29.61 2.16 -33.20
CA LYS A 17 -29.01 1.27 -34.17
C LYS A 17 -28.61 2.10 -35.40
N ARG A 18 -27.34 2.07 -35.80
CA ARG A 18 -26.91 2.47 -37.15
C ARG A 18 -26.42 1.23 -37.88
N LYS A 19 -27.08 0.94 -39.00
CA LYS A 19 -26.72 -0.02 -40.04
C LYS A 19 -25.31 0.29 -40.57
N ALA A 20 -24.49 -0.73 -40.74
CA ALA A 20 -23.39 -0.73 -41.70
C ALA A 20 -23.47 -2.06 -42.45
N ALA A 21 -23.56 -1.95 -43.77
CA ALA A 21 -23.73 -3.04 -44.71
C ALA A 21 -22.47 -3.89 -44.79
N ALA A 22 -22.69 -5.19 -45.01
CA ALA A 22 -21.68 -6.14 -45.42
C ALA A 22 -21.31 -5.88 -46.88
N GLU A 23 -20.01 -5.86 -47.17
CA GLU A 23 -19.49 -6.07 -48.52
C GLU A 23 -18.20 -6.88 -48.37
N GLU A 24 -18.25 -8.12 -48.86
CA GLU A 24 -17.12 -9.03 -48.94
C GLU A 24 -16.25 -8.66 -50.16
N PRO A 25 -14.91 -8.78 -50.08
CA PRO A 25 -14.07 -8.93 -51.25
C PRO A 25 -13.84 -10.42 -51.55
N GLN A 26 -14.19 -10.75 -52.78
CA GLN A 26 -14.20 -12.05 -53.45
C GLN A 26 -12.86 -12.80 -53.38
N GLU A 27 -12.99 -14.12 -53.21
CA GLU A 27 -11.99 -15.13 -53.53
C GLU A 27 -11.59 -15.06 -55.01
N ALA A 28 -10.28 -15.09 -55.28
CA ALA A 28 -9.74 -15.52 -56.56
C ALA A 28 -8.80 -16.70 -56.30
N ALA A 29 -9.26 -17.89 -56.66
CA ALA A 29 -8.50 -19.12 -56.66
C ALA A 29 -7.57 -19.17 -57.89
N VAL A 30 -6.30 -19.52 -57.67
CA VAL A 30 -5.43 -20.15 -58.69
C VAL A 30 -4.68 -21.28 -57.99
N ALA A 31 -4.75 -22.46 -58.60
CA ALA A 31 -4.33 -23.75 -58.05
C ALA A 31 -2.82 -24.04 -58.21
N GLU A 32 -2.31 -24.74 -57.18
CA GLU A 32 -1.24 -25.76 -57.05
C GLU A 32 -0.01 -25.76 -57.98
N ASP A 33 1.21 -25.79 -57.40
CA ASP A 33 1.96 -27.05 -57.18
C ASP A 33 3.30 -26.83 -56.43
N GLY A 34 3.69 -27.78 -55.56
CA GLY A 34 5.10 -28.15 -55.30
C GLY A 34 5.92 -27.58 -54.12
N ALA A 35 6.16 -28.45 -53.13
CA ALA A 35 7.41 -28.66 -52.36
C ALA A 35 7.85 -27.71 -51.21
N THR A 36 7.80 -28.27 -49.99
CA THR A 36 8.72 -28.14 -48.83
C THR A 36 9.67 -26.95 -48.73
N GLU A 37 9.56 -26.17 -47.65
CA GLU A 37 10.68 -25.94 -46.72
C GLU A 37 10.23 -25.28 -45.40
N SER A 38 10.74 -25.83 -44.31
CA SER A 38 10.59 -25.39 -42.93
C SER A 38 11.27 -24.05 -42.68
N GLY A 39 10.51 -23.06 -42.21
CA GLY A 39 11.06 -21.78 -41.77
C GLY A 39 10.25 -21.17 -40.63
N VAL A 40 10.64 -21.47 -39.39
CA VAL A 40 10.18 -20.74 -38.20
C VAL A 40 10.65 -19.29 -38.34
N GLN A 41 9.77 -18.39 -38.78
CA GLN A 41 10.08 -16.98 -38.86
C GLN A 41 10.34 -16.42 -37.45
N PRO A 42 11.50 -15.78 -37.21
CA PRO A 42 11.78 -15.13 -35.93
C PRO A 42 10.80 -13.97 -35.69
N PRO A 43 10.48 -13.64 -34.43
CA PRO A 43 9.51 -12.59 -34.12
C PRO A 43 10.01 -11.25 -34.69
N LYS A 44 9.20 -10.65 -35.58
CA LYS A 44 9.47 -9.34 -36.20
C LYS A 44 9.96 -8.34 -35.16
N ALA A 45 11.26 -8.06 -35.23
CA ALA A 45 11.99 -7.24 -34.29
C ALA A 45 11.68 -5.75 -34.49
N ALA A 46 11.40 -5.08 -33.36
CA ALA A 46 11.47 -3.65 -33.09
C ALA A 46 10.59 -2.68 -33.91
N ALA A 47 9.81 -1.85 -33.21
CA ALA A 47 9.10 -0.69 -33.78
C ALA A 47 10.02 0.36 -34.43
N PHE A 48 11.32 0.28 -34.18
CA PHE A 48 12.34 1.22 -34.60
C PHE A 48 13.54 0.45 -35.13
N PRO A 49 14.24 0.98 -36.14
CA PRO A 49 15.47 0.37 -36.61
C PRO A 49 16.49 0.28 -35.46
N PRO A 50 17.33 -0.76 -35.44
CA PRO A 50 18.37 -0.91 -34.44
C PRO A 50 19.28 0.33 -34.45
N GLY A 51 19.41 1.00 -33.30
CA GLY A 51 20.19 2.22 -33.14
C GLY A 51 19.40 3.54 -33.08
N PHE A 52 18.09 3.54 -33.34
CA PHE A 52 17.27 4.75 -33.24
C PHE A 52 16.61 4.89 -31.86
N SER A 53 16.97 5.92 -31.08
CA SER A 53 16.30 6.22 -29.82
C SER A 53 15.16 7.23 -30.01
N ILE A 54 14.02 7.03 -29.33
CA ILE A 54 12.91 8.01 -29.32
C ILE A 54 13.41 9.42 -28.96
N SER A 55 14.42 9.50 -28.10
CA SER A 55 14.99 10.76 -27.58
C SER A 55 15.66 11.60 -28.66
N GLU A 56 16.15 10.99 -29.74
CA GLU A 56 16.78 11.69 -30.88
C GLU A 56 15.78 12.51 -31.72
N ILE A 57 14.47 12.21 -31.65
CA ILE A 57 13.44 12.93 -32.41
C ILE A 57 13.30 14.35 -31.83
N LYS A 58 13.80 15.38 -32.51
CA LYS A 58 13.69 16.78 -32.06
C LYS A 58 12.23 17.27 -31.95
N ASN A 59 11.34 16.84 -32.84
CA ASN A 59 9.93 17.27 -32.85
C ASN A 59 9.12 16.61 -31.72
N LYS A 60 8.57 17.41 -30.79
CA LYS A 60 7.80 16.97 -29.62
C LYS A 60 6.59 16.11 -29.98
N GLN A 61 5.81 16.49 -31.00
CA GLN A 61 4.59 15.77 -31.38
C GLN A 61 4.93 14.39 -31.96
N ARG A 62 5.91 14.33 -32.88
CA ARG A 62 6.40 13.07 -33.44
C ARG A 62 7.02 12.17 -32.37
N ARG A 63 7.81 12.74 -31.46
CA ARG A 63 8.42 12.03 -30.32
C ARG A 63 7.36 11.39 -29.43
N HIS A 64 6.32 12.14 -29.08
CA HIS A 64 5.24 11.66 -28.22
C HIS A 64 4.41 10.55 -28.89
N LEU A 65 4.08 10.70 -30.18
CA LEU A 65 3.37 9.67 -30.95
C LEU A 65 4.17 8.37 -31.01
N MET A 66 5.48 8.46 -31.33
CA MET A 66 6.37 7.31 -31.38
C MET A 66 6.52 6.63 -30.02
N PHE A 67 6.69 7.41 -28.93
CA PHE A 67 6.74 6.89 -27.55
C PHE A 67 5.45 6.14 -27.17
N THR A 68 4.29 6.68 -27.53
CA THR A 68 3.00 6.05 -27.22
C THR A 68 2.85 4.73 -27.98
N ARG A 69 3.20 4.70 -29.28
CA ARG A 69 3.19 3.48 -30.10
C ARG A 69 4.14 2.42 -29.55
N TRP A 70 5.36 2.83 -29.18
CA TRP A 70 6.35 1.96 -28.53
C TRP A 70 5.82 1.35 -27.23
N LYS A 71 5.25 2.17 -26.35
CA LYS A 71 4.66 1.73 -25.07
C LYS A 71 3.50 0.75 -25.27
N GLN A 72 2.68 0.95 -26.31
CA GLN A 72 1.61 0.02 -26.68
C GLN A 72 2.16 -1.33 -27.14
N GLN A 73 3.21 -1.35 -27.97
CA GLN A 73 3.85 -2.59 -28.41
C GLN A 73 4.50 -3.34 -27.26
N GLN A 74 5.26 -2.64 -26.40
CA GLN A 74 5.83 -3.20 -25.17
C GLN A 74 4.75 -3.82 -24.27
N ARG A 75 3.58 -3.19 -24.14
CA ARG A 75 2.46 -3.76 -23.39
C ARG A 75 1.92 -5.05 -24.04
N LYS A 76 1.78 -5.08 -25.37
CA LYS A 76 1.34 -6.27 -26.12
C LYS A 76 2.33 -7.42 -25.98
N GLU A 77 3.62 -7.15 -26.13
CA GLU A 77 4.71 -8.13 -25.96
C GLU A 77 4.72 -8.69 -24.53
N LYS A 78 4.70 -7.83 -23.50
CA LYS A 78 4.61 -8.25 -22.09
C LYS A 78 3.39 -9.14 -21.83
N LEU A 79 2.24 -8.82 -22.44
CA LEU A 79 1.02 -9.62 -22.29
C LEU A 79 1.12 -10.96 -23.02
N ALA A 80 1.74 -10.99 -24.21
CA ALA A 80 2.01 -12.23 -24.94
C ALA A 80 2.98 -13.14 -24.17
N ILE A 81 4.06 -12.58 -23.62
CA ILE A 81 5.03 -13.30 -22.77
C ILE A 81 4.32 -13.88 -21.54
N LYS A 82 3.50 -13.08 -20.83
CA LYS A 82 2.71 -13.57 -19.69
C LYS A 82 1.76 -14.71 -20.06
N LYS A 83 1.13 -14.65 -21.24
CA LYS A 83 0.25 -15.71 -21.74
C LYS A 83 1.03 -17.00 -22.05
N LYS A 84 2.20 -16.90 -22.68
CA LYS A 84 3.09 -18.05 -22.96
C LYS A 84 3.56 -18.70 -21.66
N LEU A 85 4.10 -17.91 -20.73
CA LEU A 85 4.53 -18.37 -19.42
C LEU A 85 3.39 -19.03 -18.63
N LYS A 86 2.15 -18.53 -18.73
CA LYS A 86 0.98 -19.15 -18.08
C LYS A 86 0.69 -20.53 -18.67
N LYS A 87 0.70 -20.67 -20.00
CA LYS A 87 0.48 -21.95 -20.69
C LYS A 87 1.58 -22.97 -20.37
N GLU A 88 2.83 -22.53 -20.36
CA GLU A 88 3.98 -23.37 -19.98
C GLU A 88 3.86 -23.85 -18.52
N ARG A 89 3.43 -22.97 -17.60
CA ARG A 89 3.18 -23.33 -16.20
C ARG A 89 2.06 -24.35 -16.04
N GLU A 90 0.99 -24.19 -16.80
CA GLU A 90 -0.17 -25.09 -16.80
C GLU A 90 0.19 -26.46 -17.39
N ALA A 91 1.01 -26.51 -18.43
CA ALA A 91 1.51 -27.74 -19.03
C ALA A 91 2.52 -28.49 -18.15
N LEU A 92 3.34 -27.76 -17.38
CA LEU A 92 4.38 -28.35 -16.54
C LEU A 92 3.90 -28.71 -15.12
N GLY A 93 2.70 -28.27 -14.73
CA GLY A 93 2.04 -28.63 -13.47
C GLY A 93 2.95 -28.44 -12.26
N ASP A 94 3.19 -29.52 -11.52
CA ASP A 94 4.00 -29.53 -10.28
C ASP A 94 5.52 -29.36 -10.53
N LYS A 95 5.99 -29.53 -11.77
CA LYS A 95 7.39 -29.27 -12.16
C LYS A 95 7.62 -27.83 -12.62
N ALA A 96 6.59 -26.97 -12.53
CA ALA A 96 6.67 -25.59 -12.98
C ALA A 96 7.67 -24.76 -12.17
N PRO A 97 8.48 -23.89 -12.82
CA PRO A 97 9.33 -22.95 -12.11
C PRO A 97 8.50 -22.06 -11.17
N PRO A 98 8.97 -21.85 -9.93
CA PRO A 98 8.28 -21.00 -8.96
C PRO A 98 8.12 -19.57 -9.51
N LYS A 99 7.07 -18.86 -9.07
CA LYS A 99 6.87 -17.47 -9.46
C LYS A 99 8.04 -16.63 -8.95
N PRO A 100 8.64 -15.75 -9.78
CA PRO A 100 9.68 -14.87 -9.30
C PRO A 100 9.06 -13.96 -8.24
N VAL A 101 9.64 -14.01 -7.03
CA VAL A 101 9.24 -13.15 -5.92
C VAL A 101 9.58 -11.70 -6.29
N PRO A 102 8.63 -10.75 -6.16
CA PRO A 102 8.90 -9.37 -6.47
C PRO A 102 9.96 -8.80 -5.51
N LYS A 103 10.85 -7.97 -6.06
CA LYS A 103 11.80 -7.18 -5.28
C LYS A 103 11.05 -5.96 -4.70
N THR A 104 10.53 -6.11 -3.48
CA THR A 104 9.93 -5.01 -2.68
C THR A 104 10.99 -4.38 -1.78
N ILE A 105 10.72 -3.19 -1.24
CA ILE A 105 11.65 -2.50 -0.32
C ILE A 105 11.93 -3.37 0.91
N ASP A 106 10.92 -4.06 1.45
CA ASP A 106 11.09 -4.99 2.58
C ASP A 106 11.97 -6.19 2.23
N ASN A 107 11.78 -6.79 1.04
CA ASN A 107 12.57 -7.94 0.59
C ASN A 107 14.03 -7.60 0.29
N GLN A 108 14.32 -6.31 0.04
CA GLN A 108 15.66 -5.81 -0.25
C GLN A 108 16.22 -4.97 0.89
N ARG A 109 15.63 -5.07 2.09
CA ARG A 109 16.14 -4.38 3.27
C ARG A 109 17.56 -4.86 3.52
N VAL A 110 18.46 -3.89 3.75
CA VAL A 110 19.81 -4.20 4.21
C VAL A 110 19.67 -4.87 5.56
N TYR A 111 20.35 -6.01 5.75
CA TYR A 111 20.37 -6.69 7.02
C TYR A 111 20.96 -5.77 8.09
N ASP A 112 20.26 -5.66 9.21
CA ASP A 112 20.65 -4.85 10.35
C ASP A 112 21.06 -5.81 11.47
N GLU A 113 22.27 -5.60 12.01
CA GLU A 113 22.86 -6.45 13.05
C GLU A 113 22.06 -6.39 14.36
N THR A 114 21.27 -5.33 14.57
CA THR A 114 20.40 -5.18 15.76
C THR A 114 19.09 -5.97 15.66
N VAL A 115 18.87 -6.71 14.57
CA VAL A 115 17.69 -7.57 14.43
C VAL A 115 17.88 -8.81 15.30
N VAL A 116 17.17 -8.81 16.43
CA VAL A 116 17.20 -9.87 17.43
C VAL A 116 16.42 -11.11 16.98
N ASP A 117 16.97 -12.31 17.21
CA ASP A 117 16.21 -13.56 17.13
C ASP A 117 15.35 -13.72 18.40
N PRO A 118 14.03 -13.96 18.29
CA PRO A 118 13.16 -14.15 19.44
C PRO A 118 13.56 -15.29 20.39
N ASN A 119 14.44 -16.21 19.98
CA ASN A 119 14.89 -17.33 20.81
C ASN A 119 16.28 -17.13 21.43
N ASP A 120 16.85 -15.93 21.32
CA ASP A 120 18.15 -15.64 21.91
C ASP A 120 18.06 -15.56 23.44
N GLU A 121 18.86 -16.36 24.13
CA GLU A 121 18.88 -16.44 25.59
C GLU A 121 19.41 -15.15 26.23
N GLU A 122 20.31 -14.42 25.55
CA GLU A 122 20.86 -13.16 26.04
C GLU A 122 19.75 -12.08 26.13
N VAL A 123 18.92 -11.99 25.08
CA VAL A 123 17.82 -11.02 25.02
C VAL A 123 16.75 -11.34 26.07
N ALA A 124 16.42 -12.61 26.26
CA ALA A 124 15.46 -13.00 27.28
C ALA A 124 15.93 -12.64 28.70
N TYR A 125 17.24 -12.71 28.96
CA TYR A 125 17.82 -12.28 30.22
C TYR A 125 17.78 -10.76 30.39
N ASP A 126 18.07 -10.02 29.32
CA ASP A 126 18.00 -8.56 29.30
C ASP A 126 16.55 -8.08 29.55
N GLU A 127 15.56 -8.65 28.87
CA GLU A 127 14.14 -8.33 29.07
C GLU A 127 13.66 -8.64 30.51
N ALA A 128 14.22 -9.68 31.14
CA ALA A 128 13.86 -10.08 32.49
C ALA A 128 14.49 -9.21 33.58
N THR A 129 15.58 -8.50 33.28
CA THR A 129 16.32 -7.65 34.23
C THR A 129 16.08 -6.15 34.03
N ASP A 130 15.47 -5.76 32.92
CA ASP A 130 15.13 -4.38 32.59
C ASP A 130 14.04 -3.77 33.51
N GLU A 131 13.94 -2.45 33.49
CA GLU A 131 12.98 -1.61 34.22
C GLU A 131 11.53 -2.00 33.88
N PHE A 132 11.29 -2.45 32.65
CA PHE A 132 9.99 -2.91 32.18
C PHE A 132 9.68 -4.38 32.49
N ALA A 133 10.59 -5.14 33.11
CA ALA A 133 10.38 -6.56 33.39
C ALA A 133 9.09 -6.81 34.20
N SER A 134 8.80 -5.93 35.17
CA SER A 134 7.57 -6.02 35.98
C SER A 134 6.28 -5.87 35.15
N TYR A 135 6.33 -5.06 34.08
CA TYR A 135 5.25 -4.86 33.14
C TYR A 135 5.06 -6.08 32.22
N PHE A 136 6.14 -6.57 31.59
CA PHE A 136 6.07 -7.72 30.69
C PHE A 136 5.68 -9.02 31.41
N ASN A 137 6.14 -9.19 32.66
CA ASN A 137 5.74 -10.29 33.53
C ASN A 137 4.33 -10.15 34.11
N ARG A 138 3.60 -9.07 33.78
CA ARG A 138 2.22 -8.77 34.23
C ARG A 138 2.08 -8.74 35.75
N GLN A 139 3.14 -8.39 36.47
CA GLN A 139 3.15 -8.33 37.93
C GLN A 139 2.49 -7.04 38.43
N THR A 140 2.63 -5.96 37.68
CA THR A 140 2.05 -4.64 37.99
C THR A 140 1.06 -4.23 36.90
N SER A 141 -0.14 -3.80 37.26
CA SER A 141 -1.08 -3.22 36.31
C SER A 141 -0.66 -1.77 36.00
N PRO A 142 -0.37 -1.42 34.73
CA PRO A 142 0.04 -0.07 34.39
C PRO A 142 -1.09 0.92 34.73
N LYS A 143 -0.71 2.03 35.34
CA LYS A 143 -1.61 3.13 35.68
C LYS A 143 -1.06 4.39 35.04
N ILE A 144 -1.78 4.89 34.05
CA ILE A 144 -1.23 5.84 33.08
C ILE A 144 -1.87 7.20 33.29
N LEU A 145 -1.06 8.24 33.45
CA LEU A 145 -1.52 9.62 33.49
C LEU A 145 -1.39 10.25 32.10
N ILE A 146 -2.51 10.64 31.49
CA ILE A 146 -2.52 11.41 30.25
C ILE A 146 -2.69 12.89 30.60
N THR A 147 -1.70 13.70 30.21
CA THR A 147 -1.71 15.15 30.38
C THR A 147 -1.45 15.85 29.04
N THR A 148 -1.74 17.14 28.99
CA THR A 148 -1.56 17.98 27.80
C THR A 148 -0.49 19.04 28.00
N SER A 149 -0.20 19.82 26.97
CA SER A 149 0.41 21.14 27.07
C SER A 149 -0.41 22.09 27.97
N ASP A 150 0.16 23.27 28.30
CA ASP A 150 -0.60 24.26 29.07
C ASP A 150 -1.71 24.85 28.19
N ARG A 151 -2.93 24.95 28.74
CA ARG A 151 -4.14 25.43 28.04
C ARG A 151 -4.37 24.76 26.66
N PRO A 152 -4.69 23.45 26.61
CA PRO A 152 -4.92 22.75 25.35
C PRO A 152 -6.18 23.25 24.63
N HIS A 153 -6.19 23.15 23.30
CA HIS A 153 -7.37 23.42 22.49
C HIS A 153 -8.29 22.20 22.42
N GLY A 154 -9.57 22.43 22.08
CA GLY A 154 -10.61 21.38 22.04
C GLY A 154 -10.27 20.14 21.19
N ARG A 155 -9.43 20.28 20.15
CA ARG A 155 -8.99 19.15 19.33
C ARG A 155 -8.06 18.21 20.10
N THR A 156 -7.14 18.77 20.86
CA THR A 156 -6.19 18.03 21.70
C THR A 156 -6.90 17.42 22.91
N VAL A 157 -7.83 18.15 23.51
CA VAL A 157 -8.71 17.65 24.58
C VAL A 157 -9.47 16.40 24.11
N ARG A 158 -10.10 16.47 22.94
CA ARG A 158 -10.81 15.32 22.36
C ARG A 158 -9.88 14.14 22.07
N LEU A 159 -8.65 14.39 21.63
CA LEU A 159 -7.65 13.34 21.45
C LEU A 159 -7.29 12.65 22.78
N CYS A 160 -7.17 13.40 23.88
CA CYS A 160 -6.89 12.82 25.20
C CYS A 160 -8.01 11.88 25.66
N GLU A 161 -9.26 12.29 25.49
CA GLU A 161 -10.45 11.48 25.83
C GLU A 161 -10.54 10.22 24.96
N GLN A 162 -10.18 10.33 23.67
CA GLN A 162 -10.10 9.19 22.77
C GLN A 162 -8.99 8.23 23.20
N LEU A 163 -7.81 8.75 23.55
CA LEU A 163 -6.70 7.94 24.04
C LEU A 163 -7.04 7.23 25.35
N SER A 164 -7.80 7.88 26.24
CA SER A 164 -8.22 7.22 27.47
C SER A 164 -9.23 6.09 27.25
N THR A 165 -9.91 6.09 26.11
CA THR A 165 -10.81 4.99 25.70
C THR A 165 -10.02 3.81 25.14
N VAL A 166 -8.88 4.07 24.48
CA VAL A 166 -8.03 3.04 23.87
C VAL A 166 -7.12 2.37 24.91
N ILE A 167 -6.55 3.17 25.82
CA ILE A 167 -5.58 2.70 26.81
C ILE A 167 -6.32 2.38 28.12
N PRO A 168 -6.29 1.12 28.59
CA PRO A 168 -6.93 0.75 29.85
C PRO A 168 -6.24 1.42 31.03
N ASN A 169 -6.96 1.60 32.15
CA ASN A 169 -6.44 2.19 33.40
C ASN A 169 -5.73 3.55 33.23
N SER A 170 -6.15 4.31 32.22
CA SER A 170 -5.63 5.64 31.94
C SER A 170 -6.52 6.73 32.54
N HIS A 171 -5.88 7.79 33.03
CA HIS A 171 -6.56 8.93 33.63
C HIS A 171 -6.14 10.21 32.95
N VAL A 172 -7.11 11.01 32.50
CA VAL A 172 -6.84 12.30 31.85
C VAL A 172 -6.88 13.42 32.87
N TYR A 173 -5.78 14.16 33.01
CA TYR A 173 -5.71 15.37 33.82
C TYR A 173 -5.04 16.52 33.07
N TYR A 174 -5.72 17.67 33.01
CA TYR A 174 -5.19 18.87 32.37
C TYR A 174 -4.27 19.64 33.32
N ARG A 175 -3.12 20.09 32.83
CA ARG A 175 -2.10 20.74 33.67
C ARG A 175 -2.54 22.06 34.28
N ARG A 176 -3.42 22.83 33.64
CA ARG A 176 -3.95 24.13 34.15
C ARG A 176 -2.86 25.05 34.77
N GLY A 177 -1.70 25.18 34.11
CA GLY A 177 -0.57 25.98 34.60
C GLY A 177 0.40 25.28 35.57
N LEU A 178 0.21 24.00 35.90
CA LEU A 178 1.18 23.24 36.69
C LEU A 178 2.36 22.80 35.81
N ALA A 179 3.58 23.08 36.29
CA ALA A 179 4.80 22.58 35.69
C ALA A 179 4.94 21.05 35.91
N LEU A 180 5.51 20.35 34.94
CA LEU A 180 5.75 18.90 35.01
C LEU A 180 6.57 18.50 36.25
N LYS A 181 7.53 19.33 36.66
CA LYS A 181 8.34 19.15 37.88
C LYS A 181 7.48 18.98 39.15
N LYS A 182 6.27 19.56 39.19
CA LYS A 182 5.33 19.40 40.32
C LYS A 182 4.38 18.22 40.11
N ILE A 183 4.08 17.86 38.87
CA ILE A 183 3.17 16.77 38.52
C ILE A 183 3.85 15.42 38.75
N ILE A 184 5.12 15.26 38.35
CA ILE A 184 5.85 14.00 38.45
C ILE A 184 5.89 13.47 39.90
N PRO A 185 6.25 14.25 40.94
CA PRO A 185 6.20 13.77 42.32
C PRO A 185 4.79 13.35 42.78
N GLN A 186 3.74 14.02 42.27
CA GLN A 186 2.35 13.64 42.57
C GLN A 186 1.92 12.36 41.83
N CYS A 187 2.53 12.07 40.68
CA CYS A 187 2.33 10.83 39.95
C CYS A 187 2.92 9.67 40.75
N ILE A 188 4.17 9.83 41.20
CA ILE A 188 4.87 8.86 42.04
C ILE A 188 4.10 8.61 43.34
N SER A 189 3.62 9.65 44.02
CA SER A 189 2.86 9.49 45.28
C SER A 189 1.47 8.84 45.10
N ARG A 190 0.99 8.69 43.86
CA ARG A 190 -0.31 8.10 43.51
C ARG A 190 -0.15 6.80 42.72
N ASP A 191 1.07 6.27 42.68
CA ASP A 191 1.44 5.02 42.02
C ASP A 191 1.08 4.99 40.53
N PHE A 192 1.29 6.11 39.83
CA PHE A 192 1.26 6.11 38.36
C PHE A 192 2.58 5.53 37.83
N THR A 193 2.47 4.58 36.90
CA THR A 193 3.61 3.92 36.25
C THR A 193 4.10 4.69 35.05
N ASP A 194 3.22 5.41 34.34
CA ASP A 194 3.57 6.10 33.12
C ASP A 194 2.89 7.47 33.03
N LEU A 195 3.60 8.41 32.42
CA LEU A 195 3.13 9.75 32.10
C LEU A 195 3.17 9.97 30.59
N ILE A 196 2.00 10.23 30.02
CA ILE A 196 1.85 10.65 28.64
C ILE A 196 1.62 12.16 28.62
N VAL A 197 2.45 12.90 27.87
CA VAL A 197 2.30 14.34 27.65
C VAL A 197 2.04 14.59 26.17
N ILE A 198 0.84 15.10 25.87
CA ILE A 198 0.47 15.46 24.50
C ILE A 198 0.77 16.94 24.28
N ASN A 199 1.63 17.21 23.32
CA ASN A 199 1.94 18.56 22.87
C ASN A 199 1.08 18.97 21.68
N GLU A 200 0.68 20.24 21.66
CA GLU A 200 -0.01 20.84 20.53
C GLU A 200 0.79 22.01 19.97
N ASP A 201 0.69 22.19 18.66
CA ASP A 201 1.14 23.39 17.98
C ASP A 201 0.03 23.85 17.02
N ARG A 202 -0.18 25.16 16.91
CA ARG A 202 -1.20 25.79 16.04
C ARG A 202 -2.60 25.12 16.14
N LYS A 203 -3.03 24.79 17.36
CA LYS A 203 -4.32 24.12 17.66
C LYS A 203 -4.45 22.69 17.11
N THR A 204 -3.32 22.06 16.81
CA THR A 204 -3.24 20.68 16.34
C THR A 204 -2.25 19.89 17.19
N PRO A 205 -2.63 18.70 17.68
CA PRO A 205 -1.68 17.83 18.39
C PRO A 205 -0.54 17.46 17.44
N ASN A 206 0.70 17.59 17.92
CA ASN A 206 1.91 17.41 17.11
C ASN A 206 2.82 16.33 17.70
N GLY A 207 3.06 16.38 19.01
CA GLY A 207 3.97 15.45 19.70
C GLY A 207 3.29 14.68 20.82
N LEU A 208 3.75 13.46 21.04
CA LEU A 208 3.42 12.65 22.20
C LEU A 208 4.74 12.25 22.87
N ILE A 209 4.84 12.52 24.16
CA ILE A 209 5.97 12.10 24.99
C ILE A 209 5.43 11.06 25.96
N LEU A 210 6.06 9.89 26.00
CA LEU A 210 5.78 8.83 26.95
C LEU A 210 7.00 8.72 27.87
N SER A 211 6.78 8.90 29.17
CA SER A 211 7.77 8.65 30.21
C SER A 211 7.26 7.51 31.07
N HIS A 212 8.06 6.47 31.19
CA HIS A 212 7.99 5.57 32.33
C HIS A 212 8.54 6.32 33.56
#